data_AF-A0A2N5UYU7-F1
#
_entry.id   AF-A0A2N5UYU7-F1
#
_cell.length_a   1.000
_cell.length_b   1.000
_cell.length_c   1.000
_cell.angle_alpha   90.00
_cell.angle_beta   90.00
_cell.angle_gamma   90.00
#
_symmetry.space_group_name_H-M   'P 1'
#
loop_
_entity.id
_entity.type
_entity.pdbx_description
1 polymer ?
#
loop_
_entity_poly.entity_id
_entity_poly.type
_entity_poly.pdbx_seq_one_letter_code
_entity_poly.pdbx_strand_id
1 'polypeptide(L)'
;MQLEPDDPFWNDGMFTNQNKPWAVDPNTQKGIRHLASLNRGIEEKRRIGWEVRRTMRWAVDQHSKLRQIIDAFANPIECPQLAVVLNHPILQSLVETGRITAAKALIHPAYMKVTNNQIIWNDFCNRLVHDTASQLDDQEICTAWSNQIFSLLFPLSQIPGNIDNLINDVENEQDQANHNQRDHSPGHIGEDEEEEGLDDKNYRQELEQLVNRDMLDELANEAHRDV
;
A
#
# COMPACT_ATOMS: atom_id res chain seq x y z
N MET A 1 -1.81 6.75 32.64
CA MET A 1 -2.36 5.60 33.39
C MET A 1 -1.21 5.01 34.20
N GLN A 2 -1.29 4.99 35.53
CA GLN A 2 -0.33 4.28 36.39
C GLN A 2 -0.79 2.81 36.45
N LEU A 3 0.13 1.87 36.21
CA LEU A 3 -0.14 0.44 36.38
C LEU A 3 0.32 0.06 37.79
N GLU A 4 -0.56 -0.63 38.53
CA GLU A 4 -0.26 -1.14 39.85
C GLU A 4 0.81 -2.25 39.78
N PRO A 5 1.59 -2.51 40.85
CA PRO A 5 2.63 -3.54 40.85
C PRO A 5 2.13 -4.98 40.58
N ASP A 6 0.84 -5.23 40.80
CA ASP A 6 0.16 -6.50 40.54
C ASP A 6 -0.46 -6.61 39.14
N ASP A 7 -0.32 -5.57 38.30
CA ASP A 7 -0.82 -5.57 36.93
C ASP A 7 -0.25 -6.75 36.10
N PRO A 8 -1.05 -7.42 35.24
CA PRO A 8 -0.59 -8.49 34.36
C PRO A 8 0.57 -8.09 33.43
N PHE A 9 0.81 -6.80 33.23
CA PHE A 9 1.98 -6.31 32.51
C PHE A 9 3.29 -6.66 33.22
N TRP A 10 3.32 -6.70 34.55
CA TRP A 10 4.52 -7.01 35.35
C TRP A 10 4.62 -8.48 35.75
N ASN A 11 3.54 -9.25 35.58
CA ASN A 11 3.38 -10.60 36.11
C ASN A 11 2.99 -11.57 34.99
N ASP A 12 3.64 -12.73 34.90
CA ASP A 12 3.37 -13.74 33.88
C ASP A 12 2.15 -14.64 34.20
N GLY A 13 1.38 -14.26 35.23
CA GLY A 13 0.22 -15.01 35.73
C GLY A 13 0.55 -16.20 36.63
N MET A 14 1.82 -16.62 36.72
CA MET A 14 2.28 -17.75 37.55
C MET A 14 3.07 -17.29 38.79
N PHE A 15 3.82 -16.18 38.71
CA PHE A 15 4.55 -15.61 39.85
C PHE A 15 4.28 -14.12 40.00
N THR A 16 4.04 -13.67 41.24
CA THR A 16 3.91 -12.25 41.56
C THR A 16 5.29 -11.61 41.74
N ASN A 17 5.65 -10.74 40.80
CA ASN A 17 6.89 -9.95 40.78
C ASN A 17 6.75 -8.61 41.51
N GLN A 18 5.78 -8.47 42.41
CA GLN A 18 5.38 -7.20 43.03
C GLN A 18 6.50 -6.42 43.73
N ASN A 19 7.59 -7.07 44.15
CA ASN A 19 8.72 -6.43 44.83
C ASN A 19 9.93 -6.21 43.93
N LYS A 20 9.84 -6.55 42.64
CA LYS A 20 10.95 -6.39 41.71
C LYS A 20 11.12 -4.91 41.33
N PRO A 21 12.35 -4.45 41.05
CA PRO A 21 12.60 -3.04 40.69
C PRO A 21 11.70 -2.56 39.56
N TRP A 22 11.47 -3.37 38.53
CA TRP A 22 10.57 -3.02 37.41
C TRP A 22 9.09 -2.91 37.77
N ALA A 23 8.65 -3.50 38.89
CA ALA A 23 7.27 -3.46 39.35
C ALA A 23 7.01 -2.36 40.39
N VAL A 24 8.04 -1.79 41.03
CA VAL A 24 7.90 -0.81 42.12
C VAL A 24 8.57 0.53 41.82
N ASP A 25 9.76 0.53 41.23
CA ASP A 25 10.52 1.76 40.98
C ASP A 25 9.87 2.59 39.86
N PRO A 26 9.39 3.83 40.14
CA PRO A 26 8.67 4.64 39.17
C PRO A 26 9.48 4.95 37.90
N ASN A 27 10.80 5.16 38.02
CA ASN A 27 11.67 5.46 36.88
C ASN A 27 11.84 4.24 35.98
N THR A 28 12.09 3.07 36.57
CA THR A 28 12.17 1.79 35.86
C THR A 28 10.85 1.45 35.18
N GLN A 29 9.72 1.62 35.88
CA GLN A 29 8.39 1.42 35.28
C GLN A 29 8.17 2.34 34.09
N LYS A 30 8.53 3.62 34.22
CA LYS A 30 8.40 4.63 33.17
C LYS A 30 9.27 4.26 31.95
N GLY A 31 10.53 3.88 32.18
CA GLY A 31 11.43 3.42 31.13
C GLY A 31 10.91 2.21 30.35
N ILE A 32 10.44 1.17 31.05
CA ILE A 32 9.88 -0.03 30.41
C ILE A 32 8.61 0.30 29.62
N ARG A 33 7.73 1.16 30.14
CA ARG A 33 6.53 1.61 29.41
C ARG A 33 6.90 2.38 28.14
N HIS A 34 7.90 3.26 28.20
CA HIS A 34 8.38 3.99 27.03
C HIS A 34 8.99 3.04 25.99
N LEU A 35 9.82 2.10 26.41
CA LEU A 35 10.40 1.08 25.52
C LEU A 35 9.32 0.20 24.88
N ALA A 36 8.33 -0.26 25.65
CA ALA A 36 7.21 -1.04 25.14
C ALA A 36 6.38 -0.25 24.12
N SER A 37 6.15 1.04 24.38
CA SER A 37 5.44 1.94 23.46
C SER A 37 6.22 2.16 22.17
N LEU A 38 7.54 2.33 22.26
CA LEU A 38 8.43 2.43 21.10
C LEU A 38 8.39 1.15 20.27
N ASN A 39 8.56 -0.02 20.90
CA ASN A 39 8.50 -1.31 20.22
C ASN A 39 7.15 -1.54 19.53
N ARG A 40 6.05 -1.14 20.18
CA ARG A 40 4.73 -1.17 19.58
C ARG A 40 4.62 -0.25 18.36
N GLY A 41 5.19 0.96 18.43
CA GLY A 41 5.23 1.88 17.30
C GLY A 41 6.02 1.32 16.10
N ILE A 42 7.15 0.68 16.36
CA ILE A 42 7.96 0.00 15.34
C ILE A 42 7.16 -1.13 14.68
N GLU A 43 6.50 -1.97 15.48
CA GLU A 43 5.67 -3.05 14.99
C GLU A 43 4.46 -2.54 14.20
N GLU A 44 3.82 -1.46 14.65
CA GLU A 44 2.69 -0.86 13.93
C GLU A 44 3.11 -0.30 12.58
N LYS A 45 4.26 0.40 12.51
CA LYS A 45 4.84 0.85 11.23
C LYS A 45 5.03 -0.33 10.26
N ARG A 46 5.54 -1.45 10.77
CA ARG A 46 5.75 -2.67 9.98
C ARG A 46 4.44 -3.25 9.46
N ARG A 47 3.40 -3.31 10.32
CA ARG A 47 2.05 -3.78 9.96
C ARG A 47 1.37 -2.89 8.94
N ILE A 48 1.50 -1.57 9.05
CA ILE A 48 0.99 -0.63 8.04
C ILE A 48 1.63 -0.94 6.68
N GLY A 49 2.95 -1.18 6.63
CA GLY A 49 3.64 -1.59 5.41
C GLY A 49 3.08 -2.89 4.81
N TRP A 50 2.67 -3.85 5.65
CA TRP A 50 2.05 -5.10 5.23
C TRP A 50 0.66 -4.89 4.64
N GLU A 51 -0.18 -4.11 5.31
CA GLU A 51 -1.55 -3.85 4.88
C GLU A 51 -1.61 -2.98 3.61
N VAL A 52 -0.66 -2.06 3.41
CA VAL A 52 -0.56 -1.28 2.16
C VAL A 52 -0.31 -2.21 0.97
N ARG A 53 0.67 -3.12 1.07
CA ARG A 53 0.95 -4.09 0.00
C ARG A 53 -0.24 -5.02 -0.22
N ARG A 54 -0.90 -5.47 0.85
CA ARG A 54 -2.12 -6.28 0.72
C ARG A 54 -3.23 -5.54 -0.03
N THR A 55 -3.42 -4.26 0.29
CA THR A 55 -4.40 -3.38 -0.35
C THR A 55 -4.07 -3.17 -1.84
N MET A 56 -2.80 -2.92 -2.16
CA MET A 56 -2.33 -2.81 -3.54
C MET A 56 -2.57 -4.10 -4.32
N ARG A 57 -2.26 -5.29 -3.75
CA ARG A 57 -2.50 -6.58 -4.43
C ARG A 57 -3.99 -6.77 -4.69
N TRP A 58 -4.82 -6.48 -3.70
CA TRP A 58 -6.27 -6.56 -3.87
C TRP A 58 -6.74 -5.65 -5.00
N ALA A 59 -6.29 -4.40 -5.04
CA ALA A 59 -6.71 -3.45 -6.08
C ALA A 59 -6.24 -3.89 -7.47
N VAL A 60 -4.98 -4.33 -7.59
CA VAL A 60 -4.41 -4.86 -8.84
C VAL A 60 -5.21 -6.06 -9.35
N ASP A 61 -5.48 -7.03 -8.47
CA ASP A 61 -6.26 -8.21 -8.81
C ASP A 61 -7.69 -7.88 -9.23
N GLN A 62 -8.34 -6.96 -8.51
CA GLN A 62 -9.72 -6.55 -8.84
C GLN A 62 -9.77 -5.80 -10.17
N HIS A 63 -8.82 -4.90 -10.42
CA HIS A 63 -8.69 -4.19 -11.68
C HIS A 63 -8.56 -5.20 -12.83
N SER A 64 -7.61 -6.14 -12.74
CA SER A 64 -7.38 -7.14 -13.79
C SER A 64 -8.61 -8.03 -14.02
N LYS A 65 -9.30 -8.47 -12.97
CA LYS A 65 -10.53 -9.28 -13.11
C LYS A 65 -11.64 -8.51 -13.81
N LEU A 66 -11.85 -7.25 -13.45
CA LEU A 66 -12.88 -6.41 -14.07
C LEU A 66 -12.51 -6.07 -15.52
N ARG A 67 -11.23 -5.81 -15.81
CA ARG A 67 -10.74 -5.56 -17.16
C ARG A 67 -10.95 -6.77 -18.07
N GLN A 68 -10.64 -7.99 -17.60
CA GLN A 68 -10.92 -9.22 -18.34
C GLN A 68 -12.41 -9.40 -18.69
N ILE A 69 -13.32 -9.06 -17.77
CA ILE A 69 -14.76 -9.09 -18.05
C ILE A 69 -15.14 -8.03 -19.11
N ILE A 70 -14.52 -6.85 -19.04
CA ILE A 70 -14.73 -5.77 -20.00
C ILE A 70 -14.29 -6.19 -21.41
N ASP A 71 -13.08 -6.73 -21.52
CA ASP A 71 -12.51 -7.19 -22.79
C ASP A 71 -13.35 -8.34 -23.40
N ALA A 72 -13.93 -9.19 -22.55
CA ALA A 72 -14.83 -10.27 -22.97
C ALA A 72 -16.17 -9.79 -23.56
N PHE A 73 -16.54 -8.52 -23.37
CA PHE A 73 -17.68 -7.95 -24.11
C PHE A 73 -17.35 -7.61 -25.56
N ALA A 74 -16.08 -7.37 -25.87
CA ALA A 74 -15.61 -7.01 -27.21
C ALA A 74 -15.20 -8.24 -28.02
N ASN A 75 -14.46 -9.14 -27.37
CA ASN A 75 -14.00 -10.39 -27.94
C ASN A 75 -14.72 -11.53 -27.23
N PRO A 76 -15.38 -12.47 -27.94
CA PRO A 76 -15.98 -13.65 -27.33
C PRO A 76 -14.89 -14.65 -26.91
N ILE A 77 -14.03 -14.22 -25.99
CA ILE A 77 -13.14 -15.08 -25.22
C ILE A 77 -14.02 -15.73 -24.15
N GLU A 78 -13.83 -17.02 -23.89
CA GLU A 78 -14.48 -17.68 -22.76
C GLU A 78 -14.02 -17.02 -21.46
N CYS A 79 -14.84 -16.11 -20.93
CA CYS A 79 -14.67 -15.51 -19.62
C CYS A 79 -15.70 -16.14 -18.67
N PRO A 80 -15.28 -17.09 -17.80
CA PRO A 80 -16.18 -17.73 -16.84
C PRO A 80 -16.90 -16.72 -15.94
N GLN A 81 -16.23 -15.62 -15.59
CA GLN A 81 -16.77 -14.56 -14.73
C GLN A 81 -17.91 -13.82 -15.44
N LEU A 82 -17.76 -13.51 -16.73
CA LEU A 82 -18.83 -12.93 -17.52
C LEU A 82 -20.02 -13.88 -17.65
N ALA A 83 -19.76 -15.18 -17.85
CA ALA A 83 -20.81 -16.20 -17.89
C ALA A 83 -21.61 -16.27 -16.57
N VAL A 84 -20.95 -16.16 -15.42
CA VAL A 84 -21.61 -16.10 -14.10
C VAL A 84 -22.52 -14.87 -14.01
N VAL A 85 -22.06 -13.70 -14.44
CA VAL A 85 -22.85 -12.45 -14.42
C VAL A 85 -24.06 -12.56 -15.34
N LEU A 86 -23.86 -12.98 -16.59
CA LEU A 86 -24.94 -13.11 -17.59
C LEU A 86 -25.98 -14.17 -17.19
N ASN A 87 -25.57 -15.21 -16.46
CA ASN A 87 -26.48 -16.25 -15.99
C ASN A 87 -27.21 -15.91 -14.68
N HIS A 88 -26.96 -14.75 -14.09
CA HIS A 88 -27.56 -14.36 -12.81
C HIS A 88 -29.09 -14.28 -12.92
N PRO A 89 -29.87 -14.82 -11.95
CA PRO A 89 -31.33 -14.92 -12.02
C PRO A 89 -32.05 -13.60 -12.34
N ILE A 90 -31.52 -12.48 -11.83
CA ILE A 90 -32.08 -11.14 -12.09
C ILE A 90 -32.03 -10.78 -13.57
N LEU A 91 -30.94 -11.14 -14.26
CA LEU A 91 -30.74 -10.84 -15.69
C LEU A 91 -31.47 -11.83 -16.60
N GLN A 92 -31.79 -13.05 -16.13
CA GLN A 92 -32.50 -14.06 -16.94
C GLN A 92 -33.90 -13.62 -17.39
N SER A 93 -34.48 -12.61 -16.74
CA SER A 93 -35.74 -11.99 -17.17
C SER A 93 -35.62 -11.15 -18.45
N LEU A 94 -34.40 -10.80 -18.85
CA LEU A 94 -34.10 -9.94 -20.00
C LEU A 94 -33.70 -10.77 -21.24
N VAL A 95 -33.98 -10.20 -22.41
CA VAL A 95 -33.47 -10.72 -23.70
C VAL A 95 -31.94 -10.58 -23.72
N GLU A 96 -31.24 -11.40 -24.52
CA GLU A 96 -29.78 -11.43 -24.60
C GLU A 96 -29.09 -10.07 -24.71
N THR A 97 -29.55 -9.20 -25.61
CA THR A 97 -29.03 -7.83 -25.75
C THR A 97 -29.24 -7.00 -24.47
N GLY A 98 -30.40 -7.14 -23.81
CA GLY A 98 -30.68 -6.52 -22.53
C GLY A 98 -29.79 -7.04 -21.40
N ARG A 99 -29.46 -8.33 -21.39
CA ARG A 99 -28.54 -8.93 -20.41
C ARG A 99 -27.14 -8.36 -20.53
N ILE A 100 -26.64 -8.24 -21.76
CA ILE A 100 -25.31 -7.65 -22.03
C ILE A 100 -25.28 -6.19 -21.59
N THR A 101 -26.26 -5.38 -21.98
CA THR A 101 -26.34 -3.96 -21.57
C THR A 101 -26.42 -3.80 -20.06
N ALA A 102 -27.24 -4.61 -19.38
CA ALA A 102 -27.34 -4.59 -17.93
C ALA A 102 -26.01 -5.01 -17.25
N ALA A 103 -25.34 -6.04 -17.78
CA ALA A 103 -24.03 -6.46 -17.28
C ALA A 103 -22.98 -5.36 -17.47
N LYS A 104 -22.92 -4.70 -18.63
CA LYS A 104 -22.05 -3.53 -18.85
C LYS A 104 -22.33 -2.42 -17.84
N ALA A 105 -23.60 -2.12 -17.58
CA ALA A 105 -24.02 -1.10 -16.61
C ALA A 105 -23.68 -1.44 -15.15
N LEU A 106 -23.47 -2.71 -14.81
CA LEU A 106 -23.02 -3.17 -13.48
C LEU A 106 -21.50 -3.17 -13.36
N ILE A 107 -20.80 -3.66 -14.39
CA ILE A 107 -19.34 -3.83 -14.38
C ILE A 107 -18.62 -2.48 -14.50
N HIS A 108 -19.11 -1.58 -15.36
CA HIS A 108 -18.52 -0.26 -15.54
C HIS A 108 -18.35 0.52 -14.23
N PRO A 109 -19.40 0.77 -13.41
CA PRO A 109 -19.24 1.51 -12.16
C PRO A 109 -18.38 0.76 -11.13
N ALA A 110 -18.37 -0.57 -11.14
CA ALA A 110 -17.48 -1.36 -10.28
C ALA A 110 -16.00 -1.14 -10.66
N TYR A 111 -15.69 -1.13 -11.96
CA TYR A 111 -14.36 -0.82 -12.46
C TYR A 111 -13.95 0.62 -12.13
N MET A 112 -14.81 1.59 -12.41
CA MET A 112 -14.59 3.00 -12.05
C MET A 112 -14.27 3.19 -10.57
N LYS A 113 -14.94 2.44 -9.68
CA LYS A 113 -14.67 2.53 -8.25
C LYS A 113 -13.26 2.05 -7.90
N VAL A 114 -12.82 0.94 -8.50
CA VAL A 114 -11.47 0.40 -8.25
C VAL A 114 -10.42 1.37 -8.79
N THR A 115 -10.59 1.87 -10.02
CA THR A 115 -9.62 2.78 -10.64
C THR A 115 -9.54 4.12 -9.91
N ASN A 116 -10.67 4.68 -9.48
CA ASN A 116 -10.69 5.89 -8.66
C ASN A 116 -9.95 5.68 -7.33
N ASN A 117 -10.14 4.54 -6.66
CA ASN A 117 -9.39 4.23 -5.44
C ASN A 117 -7.89 4.14 -5.73
N GLN A 118 -7.48 3.52 -6.83
CA GLN A 118 -6.07 3.44 -7.22
C GLN A 118 -5.46 4.83 -7.44
N ILE A 119 -6.17 5.72 -8.13
CA ILE A 119 -5.72 7.11 -8.36
C ILE A 119 -5.55 7.85 -7.03
N ILE A 120 -6.55 7.78 -6.14
CA ILE A 120 -6.52 8.48 -4.84
C ILE A 120 -5.39 7.94 -3.95
N TRP A 121 -5.17 6.62 -3.98
CA TRP A 121 -4.18 5.97 -3.10
C TRP A 121 -2.77 5.98 -3.68
N ASN A 122 -2.56 6.30 -4.95
CA ASN A 122 -1.29 6.13 -5.65
C ASN A 122 -0.10 6.75 -4.90
N ASP A 123 -0.16 8.04 -4.59
CA ASP A 123 0.92 8.75 -3.88
C ASP A 123 1.17 8.16 -2.49
N PHE A 124 0.11 7.89 -1.74
CA PHE A 124 0.20 7.31 -0.39
C PHE A 124 0.80 5.90 -0.39
N CYS A 125 0.34 5.03 -1.29
CA CYS A 125 0.85 3.67 -1.42
C CYS A 125 2.32 3.65 -1.81
N ASN A 126 2.72 4.44 -2.81
CA ASN A 126 4.12 4.51 -3.25
C ASN A 126 5.05 5.00 -2.12
N ARG A 127 4.65 6.06 -1.41
CA ARG A 127 5.42 6.53 -0.25
C ARG A 127 5.54 5.48 0.84
N LEU A 128 4.44 4.86 1.26
CA LEU A 128 4.48 3.89 2.36
C LEU A 128 5.21 2.59 2.00
N VAL A 129 5.19 2.16 0.74
CA VAL A 129 6.01 1.03 0.31
C VAL A 129 7.50 1.36 0.44
N HIS A 130 7.91 2.57 0.05
CA HIS A 130 9.28 3.07 0.19
C HIS A 130 9.71 3.26 1.66
N ASP A 131 8.82 3.79 2.50
CA ASP A 131 9.14 4.16 3.89
C ASP A 131 9.11 2.98 4.88
N THR A 132 8.62 1.82 4.43
CA THR A 132 8.53 0.60 5.23
C THR A 132 9.49 -0.47 4.74
N ALA A 133 9.80 -1.45 5.61
CA ALA A 133 10.76 -2.50 5.28
C ALA A 133 10.35 -3.25 3.99
N SER A 134 11.33 -3.42 3.10
CA SER A 134 11.16 -4.11 1.81
C SER A 134 10.73 -5.57 2.01
N GLN A 135 9.93 -6.08 1.06
CA GLN A 135 9.47 -7.46 1.00
C GLN A 135 9.78 -8.08 -0.38
N LEU A 136 9.77 -9.41 -0.44
CA LEU A 136 10.20 -10.19 -1.60
C LEU A 136 9.46 -9.82 -2.90
N ASP A 137 8.16 -9.51 -2.81
CA ASP A 137 7.29 -9.31 -3.97
C ASP A 137 7.04 -7.82 -4.30
N ASP A 138 7.80 -6.90 -3.69
CA ASP A 138 7.60 -5.46 -3.83
C ASP A 138 7.77 -4.98 -5.27
N GLN A 139 8.72 -5.56 -5.99
CA GLN A 139 8.95 -5.17 -7.38
C GLN A 139 7.77 -5.55 -8.28
N GLU A 140 7.23 -6.76 -8.12
CA GLU A 140 6.13 -7.27 -8.93
C GLU A 140 4.88 -6.42 -8.72
N ILE A 141 4.51 -6.19 -7.45
CA ILE A 141 3.32 -5.40 -7.11
C ILE A 141 3.44 -3.94 -7.55
N CYS A 142 4.60 -3.30 -7.37
CA CYS A 142 4.81 -1.91 -7.78
C CYS A 142 4.81 -1.77 -9.31
N THR A 143 5.32 -2.76 -10.03
CA THR A 143 5.29 -2.79 -11.49
C THR A 143 3.86 -2.95 -11.99
N ALA A 144 3.11 -3.92 -11.46
CA ALA A 144 1.72 -4.15 -11.84
C ALA A 144 0.83 -2.93 -11.51
N TRP A 145 1.02 -2.33 -10.33
CA TRP A 145 0.34 -1.11 -9.93
C TRP A 145 0.65 0.06 -10.87
N SER A 146 1.93 0.31 -11.16
CA SER A 146 2.34 1.40 -12.06
C SER A 146 1.80 1.24 -13.47
N ASN A 147 1.81 0.02 -14.01
CA ASN A 147 1.24 -0.28 -15.33
C ASN A 147 -0.27 0.03 -15.37
N GLN A 148 -1.00 -0.38 -14.32
CA GLN A 148 -2.42 -0.06 -14.23
C GLN A 148 -2.65 1.45 -14.09
N ILE A 149 -1.91 2.16 -13.24
CA ILE A 149 -2.02 3.63 -13.11
C ILE A 149 -1.73 4.32 -14.44
N PHE A 150 -0.73 3.87 -15.19
CA PHE A 150 -0.42 4.40 -16.51
C PHE A 150 -1.58 4.20 -17.49
N SER A 151 -2.22 3.03 -17.50
CA SER A 151 -3.41 2.79 -18.34
C SER A 151 -4.58 3.73 -18.00
N LEU A 152 -4.64 4.27 -16.78
CA LEU A 152 -5.69 5.19 -16.34
C LEU A 152 -5.44 6.65 -16.73
N LEU A 153 -4.31 6.97 -17.37
CA LEU A 153 -4.04 8.30 -17.91
C LEU A 153 -4.97 8.65 -19.08
N PHE A 154 -5.61 7.66 -19.70
CA PHE A 154 -6.64 7.86 -20.70
C PHE A 154 -8.03 8.04 -20.03
N PRO A 155 -8.80 9.08 -20.40
CA PRO A 155 -10.06 9.39 -19.72
C PRO A 155 -11.09 8.26 -19.81
N LEU A 156 -11.48 7.71 -18.67
CA LEU A 156 -12.60 6.78 -18.57
C LEU A 156 -13.94 7.52 -18.78
N SER A 157 -14.86 6.88 -19.49
CA SER A 157 -16.20 7.41 -19.71
C SER A 157 -16.95 7.57 -18.39
N GLN A 158 -17.63 8.68 -18.19
CA GLN A 158 -18.47 8.91 -17.00
C GLN A 158 -19.92 8.44 -17.22
N ILE A 159 -20.24 7.94 -18.42
CA ILE A 159 -21.58 7.44 -18.75
C ILE A 159 -21.68 5.98 -18.31
N PRO A 160 -22.62 5.60 -17.42
CA PRO A 160 -22.75 4.23 -16.97
C PRO A 160 -22.93 3.24 -18.13
N GLY A 161 -22.12 2.18 -18.14
CA GLY A 161 -22.17 1.13 -19.15
C GLY A 161 -21.48 1.47 -20.47
N ASN A 162 -20.97 2.69 -20.64
CA ASN A 162 -20.15 3.06 -21.78
C ASN A 162 -18.71 2.57 -21.56
N ILE A 163 -18.43 1.35 -22.03
CA ILE A 163 -17.11 0.72 -21.97
C ILE A 163 -16.35 0.81 -23.31
N ASP A 164 -16.87 1.54 -24.29
CA ASP A 164 -16.33 1.53 -25.65
C ASP A 164 -14.89 2.08 -25.69
N ASN A 165 -14.59 3.11 -24.89
CA ASN A 165 -13.23 3.64 -24.74
C ASN A 165 -12.26 2.61 -24.15
N LEU A 166 -12.72 1.76 -23.22
CA LEU A 166 -11.87 0.74 -22.58
C LEU A 166 -11.61 -0.45 -23.51
N ILE A 167 -12.55 -0.74 -24.40
CA ILE A 167 -12.44 -1.80 -25.40
C ILE A 167 -11.43 -1.39 -26.49
N ASN A 168 -11.50 -0.14 -26.96
CA ASN A 168 -10.68 0.34 -28.07
C ASN A 168 -9.19 0.54 -27.70
N ASP A 169 -8.85 0.69 -26.42
CA ASP A 169 -7.45 0.75 -25.96
C ASP A 169 -6.66 -0.54 -26.31
N VAL A 170 -7.35 -1.69 -26.41
CA VAL A 170 -6.74 -2.98 -26.75
C VAL A 170 -6.18 -2.99 -28.18
N GLU A 171 -6.80 -2.27 -29.12
CA GLU A 171 -6.33 -2.20 -30.50
C GLU A 171 -5.05 -1.35 -30.64
N ASN A 172 -4.91 -0.30 -29.83
CA ASN A 172 -3.77 0.62 -29.91
C ASN A 172 -2.49 0.11 -29.21
N GLU A 173 -2.59 -0.72 -28.17
CA GLU A 173 -1.41 -1.32 -27.51
C GLU A 173 -0.73 -2.40 -28.37
N GLN A 174 -1.49 -3.14 -29.18
CA GLN A 174 -0.96 -4.14 -30.10
C GLN A 174 -0.12 -3.52 -31.24
N ASP A 175 -0.48 -2.32 -31.69
CA ASP A 175 0.19 -1.62 -32.80
C ASP A 175 1.50 -0.94 -32.36
N GLN A 176 1.60 -0.47 -31.10
CA GLN A 176 2.83 0.15 -30.58
C GLN A 176 3.97 -0.87 -30.36
N ALA A 177 3.65 -2.12 -30.01
CA ALA A 177 4.66 -3.18 -29.88
C ALA A 177 5.36 -3.53 -31.21
N ASN A 178 4.68 -3.32 -32.35
CA ASN A 178 5.24 -3.56 -33.69
C ASN A 178 6.09 -2.40 -34.21
N HIS A 179 5.97 -1.19 -33.66
CA HIS A 179 6.69 -0.01 -34.16
C HIS A 179 8.07 0.19 -33.51
N ASN A 180 8.28 -0.35 -32.30
CA ASN A 180 9.53 -0.19 -31.55
C ASN A 180 10.72 -1.05 -32.04
N GLN A 181 10.59 -1.79 -33.14
CA GLN A 181 11.68 -2.56 -33.75
C GLN A 181 12.36 -1.87 -34.94
N ARG A 182 11.91 -0.67 -35.33
CA ARG A 182 12.52 0.09 -36.43
C ARG A 182 12.71 1.55 -36.04
N ASP A 183 13.66 1.82 -35.15
CA ASP A 183 14.57 2.97 -35.26
C ASP A 183 15.46 3.04 -34.03
N HIS A 184 16.61 2.39 -34.10
CA HIS A 184 17.74 2.73 -33.26
C HIS A 184 18.81 3.39 -34.13
N SER A 185 18.93 4.71 -33.99
CA SER A 185 20.18 5.42 -34.22
C SER A 185 20.43 6.33 -33.00
N PRO A 186 21.68 6.43 -32.50
CA PRO A 186 21.94 6.90 -31.14
C PRO A 186 22.16 8.42 -31.10
N GLY A 187 21.34 9.12 -30.33
CA GLY A 187 21.42 10.57 -30.13
C GLY A 187 21.61 10.95 -28.66
N HIS A 188 22.86 11.25 -28.32
CA HIS A 188 23.35 12.24 -27.35
C HIS A 188 22.82 12.23 -25.89
N ILE A 189 23.75 11.90 -24.98
CA ILE A 189 23.67 12.02 -23.53
C ILE A 189 23.79 13.51 -23.16
N GLY A 190 22.80 14.04 -22.45
CA GLY A 190 22.90 15.28 -21.69
C GLY A 190 22.75 14.92 -20.21
N GLU A 191 23.83 15.12 -19.45
CA GLU A 191 23.88 15.00 -18.00
C GLU A 191 23.24 16.26 -17.39
N ASP A 192 22.23 16.09 -16.53
CA ASP A 192 21.82 17.09 -15.55
C ASP A 192 21.42 16.34 -14.27
N GLU A 193 22.38 16.24 -13.34
CA GLU A 193 22.18 15.76 -11.98
C GLU A 193 21.73 16.93 -11.10
N GLU A 194 20.44 16.96 -10.71
CA GLU A 194 19.97 17.83 -9.64
C GLU A 194 20.13 17.11 -8.29
N GLU A 195 21.17 17.49 -7.56
CA GLU A 195 21.54 17.01 -6.23
C GLU A 195 20.70 17.73 -5.15
N GLU A 196 19.51 17.23 -4.80
CA GLU A 196 18.79 17.61 -3.58
C GLU A 196 18.47 16.37 -2.73
N GLY A 197 19.34 16.06 -1.76
CA GLY A 197 19.10 14.91 -0.87
C GLY A 197 20.01 14.78 0.35
N LEU A 198 20.74 15.83 0.74
CA LEU A 198 21.77 15.73 1.79
C LEU A 198 21.37 16.20 3.20
N ASP A 199 20.12 16.62 3.44
CA ASP A 199 19.76 17.24 4.73
C ASP A 199 19.08 16.29 5.74
N ASP A 200 18.24 15.34 5.30
CA ASP A 200 17.42 14.54 6.24
C ASP A 200 18.22 13.52 7.06
N LYS A 201 19.33 13.01 6.51
CA LYS A 201 20.21 12.07 7.23
C LYS A 201 21.00 12.76 8.32
N ASN A 202 21.42 14.00 8.10
CA ASN A 202 22.17 14.76 9.10
C ASN A 202 21.27 15.13 10.28
N TYR A 203 20.02 15.55 10.02
CA TYR A 203 19.06 15.91 11.06
C TYR A 203 18.71 14.73 11.98
N ARG A 204 18.52 13.53 11.41
CA ARG A 204 18.28 12.31 12.20
C ARG A 204 19.46 11.93 13.08
N GLN A 205 20.68 12.08 12.55
CA GLN A 205 21.90 11.75 13.28
C GLN A 205 22.18 12.75 14.42
N GLU A 206 21.87 14.04 14.22
CA GLU A 206 21.94 15.06 15.27
C GLU A 206 20.93 14.81 16.39
N LEU A 207 19.70 14.40 16.07
CA LEU A 207 18.69 14.04 17.09
C LEU A 207 19.10 12.82 17.92
N GLU A 208 19.66 11.78 17.29
CA GLU A 208 20.17 10.61 18.00
C GLU A 208 21.35 10.95 18.93
N GLN A 209 22.23 11.85 18.50
CA GLN A 209 23.35 12.32 19.33
C GLN A 209 22.87 13.16 20.52
N LEU A 210 21.87 14.03 20.33
CA LEU A 210 21.29 14.84 21.39
C LEU A 210 20.65 13.97 22.49
N VAL A 211 19.83 12.99 22.09
CA VAL A 211 19.14 12.09 23.02
C VAL A 211 20.13 11.21 23.79
N ASN A 212 21.18 10.71 23.13
CA ASN A 212 22.20 9.91 23.80
C ASN A 212 23.03 10.73 24.80
N ARG A 213 23.29 12.01 24.52
CA ARG A 213 24.01 12.89 25.44
C ARG A 213 23.17 13.21 26.68
N ASP A 214 21.90 13.56 26.50
CA ASP A 214 20.99 13.84 27.62
C ASP A 214 20.83 12.60 28.53
N MET A 215 20.71 11.39 27.96
CA MET A 215 20.64 10.15 28.77
C MET A 215 21.94 9.90 29.57
N LEU A 216 23.11 10.19 29.00
CA LEU A 216 24.39 10.02 29.70
C LEU A 216 24.58 11.05 30.81
N ASP A 217 24.14 12.29 30.60
CA ASP A 217 24.22 13.35 31.60
C ASP A 217 23.24 13.10 32.77
N GLU A 218 22.06 12.53 32.50
CA GLU A 218 21.13 12.10 33.57
C GLU A 218 21.73 10.94 34.39
N LEU A 219 22.30 9.93 33.74
CA LEU A 219 22.98 8.80 34.42
C LEU A 219 24.18 9.25 35.27
N ALA A 220 24.97 10.20 34.77
CA ALA A 220 26.12 10.73 35.50
C ALA A 220 25.69 11.53 36.73
N ASN A 221 24.61 12.31 36.61
CA ASN A 221 24.07 13.11 37.70
C ASN A 221 23.36 12.28 38.77
N GLU A 222 22.75 11.15 38.41
CA GLU A 222 22.19 10.20 39.39
C GLU A 222 23.31 9.46 40.16
N ALA A 223 24.38 9.04 39.49
CA ALA A 223 25.52 8.38 40.14
C ALA A 223 26.25 9.28 41.17
N HIS A 224 26.11 10.60 41.08
CA HIS A 224 26.71 11.56 42.02
C HIS A 224 25.78 11.95 43.19
N ARG A 225 24.51 11.52 43.18
CA ARG A 225 23.56 11.78 44.28
C ARG A 225 23.49 10.67 45.32
N ASP A 226 24.13 9.53 45.07
CA ASP A 226 24.15 8.35 45.95
C ASP A 226 25.44 8.18 46.78
N VAL A 227 26.16 9.28 47.06
CA VAL A 227 27.27 9.34 48.04
C VAL A 227 26.97 10.32 49.15
#